data_AF-A0A7C3TT81-F1
#
_entry.id   AF-A0A7C3TT81-F1
#
_cell.length_a   1.000
_cell.length_b   1.000
_cell.length_c   1.000
_cell.angle_alpha   90.00
_cell.angle_beta   90.00
_cell.angle_gamma   90.00
#
_symmetry.space_group_name_H-M   'P 1'
#
loop_
_entity.id
_entity.type
_entity.pdbx_description
1 polymer ?
#
loop_
_entity_poly.entity_id
_entity_poly.type
_entity_poly.pdbx_seq_one_letter_code
_entity_poly.pdbx_strand_id
1 'polypeptide(L)' 'HGKVAQAYGIFDEQEGFSKRAVFILDEEGKIIWKKVYPLKERPDIEEILQVVKR' A
#
# COMPACT_ATOMS: atom_id res chain seq x y z
N HIS A 1 -4.27 -15.42 9.87
CA HIS A 1 -3.22 -14.81 9.02
C HIS A 1 -3.63 -13.37 8.71
N GLY A 2 -2.75 -12.49 8.22
CA GLY A 2 -3.18 -11.18 7.70
C GLY A 2 -3.41 -10.05 8.72
N LYS A 3 -3.09 -10.20 10.01
CA LYS A 3 -3.32 -9.19 11.06
C LYS A 3 -2.81 -7.78 10.70
N VAL A 4 -1.64 -7.70 10.06
CA VAL A 4 -1.07 -6.41 9.59
C VAL A 4 -1.89 -5.86 8.42
N ALA A 5 -2.16 -6.67 7.39
CA ALA A 5 -2.97 -6.24 6.25
C ALA A 5 -4.38 -5.77 6.68
N GLN A 6 -4.97 -6.41 7.69
CA GLN A 6 -6.24 -5.99 8.30
C GLN A 6 -6.11 -4.64 9.01
N ALA A 7 -5.07 -4.48 9.85
CA ALA A 7 -4.80 -3.21 10.55
C ALA A 7 -4.61 -2.02 9.60
N TYR A 8 -4.06 -2.27 8.41
CA TYR A 8 -3.86 -1.25 7.37
C TYR A 8 -5.00 -1.19 6.32
N GLY A 9 -6.06 -1.98 6.49
CA GLY A 9 -7.26 -1.97 5.64
C GLY A 9 -6.99 -2.39 4.19
N ILE A 10 -6.10 -3.35 3.98
CA ILE A 10 -5.74 -3.89 2.65
C ILE A 10 -5.91 -5.41 2.57
N PHE A 11 -6.41 -6.05 3.61
CA PHE A 11 -6.67 -7.48 3.59
C PHE A 11 -7.93 -7.79 2.76
N ASP A 12 -7.84 -8.80 1.91
CA ASP A 12 -8.96 -9.34 1.17
C ASP A 12 -9.57 -10.49 1.98
N GLU A 13 -10.74 -10.24 2.59
CA GLU A 13 -11.43 -11.23 3.43
C GLU A 13 -12.02 -12.39 2.60
N GLN A 14 -12.25 -12.20 1.29
CA GLN A 14 -12.80 -13.25 0.43
C GLN A 14 -11.69 -14.20 -0.02
N GLU A 15 -10.57 -13.64 -0.47
CA GLU A 15 -9.45 -14.41 -0.99
C GLU A 15 -8.41 -14.80 0.08
N GLY A 16 -8.48 -14.19 1.27
CA GLY A 16 -7.63 -14.52 2.41
C GLY A 16 -6.19 -14.00 2.30
N PHE A 17 -5.90 -12.98 1.49
CA PHE A 17 -4.55 -12.45 1.33
C PHE A 17 -4.51 -10.91 1.32
N SER A 18 -3.29 -10.35 1.46
CA SER A 18 -3.10 -8.90 1.39
C SER A 18 -3.17 -8.41 -0.06
N LYS A 19 -4.03 -7.42 -0.33
CA LYS A 19 -3.99 -6.69 -1.60
C LYS A 19 -2.62 -6.07 -1.80
N ARG A 20 -2.26 -5.86 -3.07
CA ARG A 20 -1.03 -5.16 -3.43
C ARG A 20 -1.20 -3.67 -3.07
N ALA A 21 -0.36 -3.15 -2.20
CA ALA A 21 -0.43 -1.76 -1.78
C ALA A 21 0.96 -1.20 -1.53
N VAL A 22 1.09 0.12 -1.70
CA VAL A 22 2.28 0.89 -1.33
C VAL A 22 1.85 1.94 -0.32
N PHE A 23 2.62 2.06 0.75
CA PHE A 23 2.49 3.08 1.78
C PHE A 23 3.80 3.86 1.82
N ILE A 24 3.71 5.18 1.82
CA ILE A 24 4.86 6.07 2.02
C ILE A 24 4.63 6.79 3.32
N LEU A 25 5.67 6.83 4.14
CA LEU A 25 5.66 7.44 5.45
C LEU A 25 6.62 8.64 5.47
N ASP A 26 6.32 9.66 6.26
CA ASP A 26 7.25 10.73 6.57
C ASP A 26 8.28 10.32 7.64
N GLU A 27 9.18 11.24 7.99
CA GLU A 27 10.23 11.03 9.00
C GLU A 27 9.67 10.82 10.42
N GLU A 28 8.44 11.27 10.68
CA GLU A 28 7.74 11.04 11.95
C GLU A 28 7.02 9.68 11.99
N GLY A 29 7.07 8.90 10.89
CA GLY A 29 6.39 7.62 10.77
C GLY A 29 4.89 7.73 10.50
N LYS A 30 4.40 8.88 10.00
CA LYS A 30 2.99 9.04 9.58
C LYS A 30 2.85 8.68 8.11
N ILE A 31 1.76 8.02 7.76
CA ILE A 31 1.45 7.67 6.36
C ILE A 31 1.05 8.95 5.61
N ILE A 32 1.91 9.41 4.71
CA ILE A 32 1.65 10.58 3.84
C ILE A 32 1.01 10.18 2.51
N TRP A 33 1.13 8.91 2.13
CA TRP A 33 0.51 8.39 0.92
C TRP A 33 0.24 6.90 1.02
N LYS A 34 -0.89 6.47 0.46
CA LYS A 34 -1.32 5.07 0.36
C LYS A 34 -1.99 4.86 -0.98
N LYS A 35 -1.59 3.80 -1.69
CA LYS A 35 -2.31 3.33 -2.87
C LYS A 35 -2.45 1.81 -2.85
N VAL A 36 -3.66 1.34 -3.15
CA VAL A 36 -3.97 -0.08 -3.32
C VAL A 36 -4.15 -0.34 -4.82
N TYR A 37 -3.47 -1.36 -5.33
CA TYR A 37 -3.43 -1.69 -6.74
C TYR A 37 -4.35 -2.89 -7.04
N PRO A 38 -5.01 -2.90 -8.20
CA PRO A 38 -5.70 -4.08 -8.70
C PRO A 38 -4.75 -5.28 -8.85
N LEU A 39 -5.28 -6.50 -8.75
CA LEU A 39 -4.48 -7.74 -8.76
C LEU A 39 -3.60 -7.90 -10.02
N LYS A 40 -4.09 -7.42 -11.17
CA LYS A 40 -3.42 -7.56 -12.46
C LYS A 40 -2.43 -6.43 -12.76
N GLU A 41 -2.34 -5.44 -11.88
CA GLU A 41 -1.53 -4.24 -12.11
C GLU A 41 -0.28 -4.26 -11.24
N ARG A 42 0.82 -3.77 -11.83
CA ARG A 42 2.06 -3.53 -11.09
C ARG A 42 2.07 -2.08 -10.62
N PRO A 43 2.58 -1.80 -9.42
CA PRO A 43 2.77 -0.44 -8.95
C PRO A 43 3.64 0.32 -9.95
N ASP A 44 3.23 1.53 -10.30
CA ASP A 44 4.02 2.41 -11.14
C ASP A 44 5.14 3.02 -10.29
N ILE A 45 6.38 2.69 -10.62
CA ILE A 45 7.56 3.16 -9.89
C ILE A 45 7.72 4.67 -10.06
N GLU A 46 7.40 5.23 -11.23
CA GLU A 46 7.55 6.67 -11.45
C GLU A 46 6.58 7.44 -10.57
N GLU A 47 5.31 7.00 -10.46
CA GLU A 47 4.34 7.59 -9.53
C GLU A 47 4.84 7.57 -8.08
N ILE A 48 5.37 6.43 -7.63
CA ILE A 48 5.88 6.27 -6.25
C ILE A 48 7.06 7.24 -6.02
N LEU A 49 7.99 7.33 -6.97
CA LEU A 49 9.14 8.22 -6.86
C LEU A 49 8.74 9.70 -6.88
N GLN A 50 7.71 10.08 -7.63
CA GLN A 50 7.18 11.46 -7.61
C GLN A 50 6.66 11.85 -6.22
N VAL A 51 6.05 10.91 -5.48
CA VAL A 51 5.59 11.16 -4.11
C VAL A 51 6.76 11.30 -3.14
N VAL A 52 7.82 10.48 -3.29
CA VAL A 52 8.99 10.51 -2.39
C VAL A 52 9.91 11.71 -2.65
N LYS A 53 10.01 12.19 -3.89
CA LYS A 53 10.87 13.34 -4.27
C LYS A 53 10.31 14.70 -3.82
N ARG A 54 9.10 14.72 -3.25
CA ARG A 54 8.40 15.94 -2.85
C ARG A 54 8.72 16.31 -1.41
#